data_AF-A0A840CFR9-F1
#
_entry.id   AF-A0A840CFR9-F1
#
_cell.length_a   1.000
_cell.length_b   1.000
_cell.length_c   1.000
_cell.angle_alpha   90.00
_cell.angle_beta   90.00
_cell.angle_gamma   90.00
#
_symmetry.space_group_name_H-M   'P 1'
#
loop_
_entity.id
_entity.type
_entity.pdbx_description
1 polymer ?
#
loop_
_entity_poly.entity_id
_entity_poly.type
_entity_poly.pdbx_seq_one_letter_code
_entity_poly.pdbx_strand_id
1 'polypeptide(L)'
;MRTIKKKMKHEKASYYKTHGLRKNATIELYLAGCDDEMVKAVTGHSGVEMLKKYGGPIRQRELAKRAQEARNQMERSKTET
;
A
#
# COMPACT_ATOMS: atom_id res chain seq x y z
N MET A 1 -14.54 6.04 -17.28
CA MET A 1 -14.95 5.44 -15.98
C MET A 1 -16.37 4.86 -15.96
N ARG A 2 -17.41 5.54 -16.49
CA ARG A 2 -18.80 5.01 -16.52
C ARG A 2 -18.92 3.65 -17.23
N THR A 3 -18.17 3.46 -18.32
CA THR A 3 -18.06 2.21 -19.08
C THR A 3 -17.42 1.05 -18.31
N ILE A 4 -16.48 1.33 -17.40
CA ILE A 4 -15.84 0.31 -16.56
C ILE A 4 -16.83 -0.19 -15.51
N LYS A 5 -17.54 0.73 -14.82
CA LYS A 5 -18.55 0.37 -13.82
C LYS A 5 -19.66 -0.52 -14.39
N LYS A 6 -20.11 -0.25 -15.62
CA LYS A 6 -21.14 -1.07 -16.29
C LYS A 6 -20.67 -2.51 -16.59
N LYS A 7 -19.35 -2.74 -16.65
CA LYS A 7 -18.75 -4.07 -16.86
C LYS A 7 -18.40 -4.79 -15.55
N MET A 8 -18.52 -4.14 -14.40
CA MET A 8 -18.25 -4.78 -13.11
C MET A 8 -19.38 -5.74 -12.74
N LYS A 9 -19.02 -6.96 -12.31
CA LYS A 9 -19.99 -8.02 -11.97
C LYS A 9 -20.62 -7.87 -10.58
N HIS A 10 -20.02 -7.05 -9.71
CA HIS A 10 -20.50 -6.89 -8.34
C HIS A 10 -21.79 -6.04 -8.31
N GLU A 11 -22.84 -6.54 -7.65
CA GLU A 11 -24.18 -5.94 -7.60
C GLU A 11 -24.15 -4.45 -7.14
N LYS A 12 -23.25 -4.13 -6.19
CA LYS A 12 -23.08 -2.76 -5.65
C LYS A 12 -22.03 -1.92 -6.36
N ALA A 13 -21.46 -2.38 -7.49
CA ALA A 13 -20.36 -1.67 -8.16
C ALA A 13 -20.73 -0.23 -8.60
N SER A 14 -22.01 0.01 -8.91
CA SER A 14 -22.55 1.33 -9.24
C SER A 14 -22.43 2.32 -8.08
N TYR A 15 -22.66 1.84 -6.85
CA TYR A 15 -22.64 2.61 -5.60
C TYR A 15 -21.23 3.12 -5.24
N TYR A 16 -20.21 2.28 -5.40
CA TYR A 16 -18.85 2.62 -4.98
C TYR A 16 -18.18 3.64 -5.92
N LYS A 17 -17.30 4.48 -5.37
CA LYS A 17 -16.47 5.40 -6.16
C LYS A 17 -15.20 4.71 -6.61
N THR A 18 -14.89 4.82 -7.89
CA THR A 18 -13.68 4.23 -8.52
C THR A 18 -12.38 4.79 -7.96
N HIS A 19 -12.36 6.03 -7.45
CA HIS A 19 -11.17 6.56 -6.75
C HIS A 19 -10.86 5.78 -5.46
N GLY A 20 -11.85 5.11 -4.85
CA GLY A 20 -11.66 4.29 -3.65
C GLY A 20 -10.81 3.05 -3.93
N LEU A 21 -10.88 2.51 -5.15
CA LEU A 21 -10.06 1.37 -5.56
C LEU A 21 -8.57 1.70 -5.52
N ARG A 22 -8.18 2.85 -6.07
CA ARG A 22 -6.78 3.28 -6.08
C ARG A 22 -6.26 3.57 -4.66
N LYS A 23 -7.11 4.14 -3.80
CA LYS A 23 -6.82 4.32 -2.38
C LYS A 23 -6.56 2.98 -1.70
N ASN A 24 -7.47 2.01 -1.85
CA ASN A 24 -7.36 0.71 -1.20
C ASN A 24 -6.14 -0.07 -1.70
N ALA A 25 -5.88 -0.07 -3.02
CA ALA A 25 -4.69 -0.69 -3.60
C ALA A 25 -3.39 -0.08 -3.02
N THR A 26 -3.34 1.25 -2.83
CA THR A 26 -2.19 1.92 -2.19
C THR A 26 -1.94 1.36 -0.78
N ILE A 27 -3.00 1.22 0.02
CA ILE A 27 -2.92 0.71 1.40
C ILE A 27 -2.48 -0.75 1.42
N GLU A 28 -3.11 -1.60 0.62
CA GLU A 28 -2.83 -3.05 0.58
C GLU A 28 -1.40 -3.33 0.13
N LEU A 29 -0.88 -2.59 -0.85
CA LEU A 29 0.50 -2.75 -1.31
C LEU A 29 1.52 -2.34 -0.24
N TYR A 30 1.25 -1.28 0.54
CA TYR A 30 2.13 -0.94 1.67
C TYR A 30 2.11 -2.00 2.77
N LEU A 31 0.93 -2.57 3.08
CA LEU A 31 0.79 -3.68 4.02
C LEU A 31 1.54 -4.93 3.54
N ALA A 32 1.53 -5.20 2.23
CA ALA A 32 2.31 -6.26 1.61
C ALA A 32 3.83 -5.97 1.59
N GLY A 33 4.20 -4.71 1.82
CA GLY A 33 5.58 -4.28 1.93
C GLY A 33 6.25 -3.77 0.69
N CYS A 34 5.47 -3.47 -0.34
CA CYS A 34 5.92 -2.71 -1.47
C CYS A 34 6.44 -1.33 -1.05
N ASP A 35 7.49 -0.88 -1.72
CA ASP A 35 8.02 0.47 -1.57
C ASP A 35 7.23 1.49 -2.40
N ASP A 36 7.63 2.77 -2.31
CA ASP A 36 6.93 3.86 -2.99
C ASP A 36 6.96 3.72 -4.52
N GLU A 37 8.01 3.13 -5.11
CA GLU A 37 8.13 2.96 -6.55
C GLU A 37 7.18 1.86 -7.06
N MET A 38 7.16 0.71 -6.39
CA MET A 38 6.23 -0.38 -6.70
C MET A 38 4.78 0.07 -6.57
N VAL A 39 4.46 0.75 -5.46
CA VAL A 39 3.10 1.26 -5.24
C VAL A 39 2.73 2.28 -6.33
N LYS A 40 3.65 3.18 -6.70
CA LYS A 40 3.44 4.16 -7.76
C LYS A 40 3.18 3.50 -9.12
N ALA A 41 3.97 2.49 -9.48
CA ALA A 41 3.87 1.77 -10.74
C ALA A 41 2.49 1.09 -10.88
N VAL A 42 1.99 0.45 -9.83
CA VAL A 42 0.69 -0.23 -9.85
C VAL A 42 -0.48 0.76 -9.82
N THR A 43 -0.37 1.81 -9.00
CA THR A 43 -1.50 2.74 -8.79
C THR A 43 -1.59 3.83 -9.85
N GLY A 44 -0.53 4.06 -10.62
CA GLY A 44 -0.46 5.07 -11.67
C GLY A 44 -0.46 6.50 -11.14
N HIS A 45 0.02 6.72 -9.92
CA HIS A 45 0.18 8.08 -9.38
C HIS A 45 1.37 8.78 -10.03
N SER A 46 1.19 10.01 -10.49
CA SER A 46 2.29 10.82 -11.04
C SER A 46 3.26 11.31 -9.95
N GLY A 47 2.72 11.65 -8.77
CA GLY A 47 3.47 12.18 -7.63
C GLY A 47 3.29 11.41 -6.33
N VAL A 48 4.29 11.52 -5.45
CA VAL A 48 4.37 10.86 -4.14
C VAL A 48 3.37 11.46 -3.13
N GLU A 49 2.86 12.67 -3.39
CA GLU A 49 1.90 13.35 -2.50
C GLU A 49 0.63 12.54 -2.26
N MET A 50 0.11 11.88 -3.30
CA MET A 50 -1.09 11.03 -3.18
C MET A 50 -0.83 9.75 -2.40
N LEU A 51 0.40 9.22 -2.50
CA LEU A 51 0.84 8.09 -1.68
C LEU A 51 0.94 8.51 -0.20
N LYS A 52 1.50 9.68 0.09
CA LYS A 52 1.59 10.22 1.45
C LYS A 52 0.21 10.46 2.05
N LYS A 53 -0.73 11.03 1.29
CA LYS A 53 -2.08 11.38 1.77
C LYS A 53 -2.87 10.17 2.27
N TYR A 54 -2.73 9.02 1.63
CA TYR A 54 -3.54 7.83 1.96
C TYR A 54 -2.75 6.68 2.59
N GLY A 55 -1.50 6.51 2.17
CA GLY A 55 -0.63 5.42 2.62
C GLY A 55 0.40 5.84 3.66
N GLY A 56 0.61 7.13 3.92
CA GLY A 56 1.66 7.62 4.83
C GLY A 56 1.70 6.94 6.19
N PRO A 57 0.60 6.93 6.98
CA PRO A 57 0.58 6.27 8.28
C PRO A 57 0.82 4.75 8.20
N ILE A 58 0.29 4.09 7.17
CA ILE A 58 0.46 2.64 6.95
C ILE A 58 1.92 2.34 6.63
N ARG A 59 2.50 3.06 5.67
CA ARG A 59 3.90 2.97 5.27
C ARG A 59 4.82 3.19 6.47
N GLN A 60 4.58 4.23 7.26
CA GLN A 60 5.39 4.51 8.46
C GLN A 60 5.34 3.34 9.45
N ARG A 61 4.15 2.81 9.73
CA ARG A 61 3.97 1.67 10.63
C ARG A 61 4.69 0.42 10.13
N GLU A 62 4.54 0.08 8.85
CA GLU A 62 5.19 -1.09 8.26
C GLU A 62 6.72 -0.96 8.20
N LEU A 63 7.24 0.23 7.86
CA LEU A 63 8.68 0.49 7.90
C LEU A 63 9.24 0.38 9.32
N ALA A 64 8.53 0.92 10.32
CA ALA A 64 8.93 0.82 11.72
C ALA A 64 8.97 -0.65 12.18
N LYS A 65 7.97 -1.45 11.80
CA LYS A 65 7.93 -2.89 12.09
C LYS A 65 9.14 -3.62 11.48
N ARG A 66 9.43 -3.40 10.19
CA ARG A 66 10.58 -4.04 9.52
C ARG A 66 11.91 -3.62 10.11
N ALA A 67 12.07 -2.33 10.43
CA ALA A 67 13.29 -1.82 11.07
C ALA A 67 13.51 -2.48 12.44
N GLN A 68 12.44 -2.64 13.21
CA GLN A 68 12.50 -3.32 14.51
C GLN A 68 12.82 -4.82 14.38
N GLU A 69 12.23 -5.51 13.39
CA GLU A 69 12.53 -6.91 13.10
C GLU A 69 13.99 -7.11 12.69
N ALA A 70 14.51 -6.26 11.81
CA ALA A 70 15.91 -6.28 11.39
C ALA A 70 16.86 -6.05 12.58
N ARG A 71 16.53 -5.09 13.46
CA ARG A 71 17.29 -4.86 14.70
C ARG A 71 17.30 -6.10 15.60
N ASN A 72 16.13 -6.73 15.80
CA ASN A 72 16.03 -7.94 16.63
C ASN A 72 16.80 -9.12 16.03
N GLN A 73 16.80 -9.25 14.70
CA GLN A 73 17.57 -10.29 14.02
C GLN A 73 19.07 -10.10 14.20
N MET A 74 19.57 -8.87 14.07
CA MET A 74 20.97 -8.54 14.32
C MET A 74 21.38 -8.88 15.76
N GLU A 75 20.59 -8.51 16.77
CA GLU A 75 20.92 -8.82 18.17
C GLU A 75 20.95 -10.32 18.45
N ARG A 76 20.02 -11.10 17.88
CA ARG A 76 20.06 -12.57 17.97
C ARG A 76 21.35 -13.15 17.37
N SER A 77 21.72 -12.69 16.17
CA SER A 77 22.94 -13.18 15.51
C SER A 77 24.23 -12.89 16.27
N LYS A 78 24.28 -11.82 17.07
CA LYS A 78 25.43 -11.51 17.94
C LYS A 78 25.52 -12.40 19.18
N THR A 79 24.38 -12.93 19.63
CA THR A 79 24.29 -13.74 20.85
C THR A 79 24.59 -15.23 20.56
N GLU A 80 24.43 -15.65 19.30
CA GLU A 80 24.68 -17.01 18.81
C GLU A 80 26.14 -17.26 18.38
N THR A 81 26.99 -16.22 18.40
CA THR A 81 28.45 -16.27 18.16
C THR A 81 29.23 -16.08 19.45
#